data_AF-A0A846ESL3-F1
#
_entry.id   AF-A0A846ESL3-F1
#
_cell.length_a   1.000
_cell.length_b   1.000
_cell.length_c   1.000
_cell.angle_alpha   90.00
_cell.angle_beta   90.00
_cell.angle_gamma   90.00
#
_symmetry.space_group_name_H-M   'P 1'
#
loop_
_entity.id
_entity.type
_entity.pdbx_description
1 polymer ?
#
loop_
_entity_poly.entity_id
_entity_poly.type
_entity_poly.pdbx_seq_one_letter_code
_entity_poly.pdbx_strand_id
1 'polypeptide(L)'
;MTLTFDQTYYRDLLIKFTPKVIETELEYEAYLEVLEELTFAKNLTQEEKALYKLLVLLIENYETENYPMTPVEPYEILQHLIVASGISQQDLVGIIGSDEVVSQLMDGKLSLNNWQSKALADYFQISPTIFQL
;
A
#
# COMPACT_ATOMS: atom_id res chain seq x y z
N MET A 1 4.11 0.60 -35.72
CA MET A 1 4.31 2.06 -35.81
C MET A 1 4.59 2.54 -34.41
N THR A 2 5.80 3.04 -34.14
CA THR A 2 6.13 3.64 -32.84
C THR A 2 5.36 4.95 -32.73
N LEU A 3 4.29 4.96 -31.93
CA LEU A 3 3.62 6.20 -31.53
C LEU A 3 4.67 7.04 -30.80
N THR A 4 5.12 8.10 -31.45
CA THR A 4 6.05 9.08 -30.89
C THR A 4 5.32 9.91 -29.84
N PHE A 5 6.00 10.19 -28.72
CA PHE A 5 5.48 11.04 -27.66
C PHE A 5 5.12 12.44 -28.20
N ASP A 6 3.87 12.85 -28.03
CA ASP A 6 3.37 14.16 -28.45
C ASP A 6 3.69 15.22 -27.40
N GLN A 7 4.73 16.00 -27.67
CA GLN A 7 5.17 17.09 -26.79
C GLN A 7 4.16 18.22 -26.67
N THR A 8 3.37 18.48 -27.71
CA THR A 8 2.35 19.54 -27.68
C THR A 8 1.20 19.10 -26.80
N TYR A 9 0.71 17.88 -26.97
CA TYR A 9 -0.34 17.34 -26.11
C TYR A 9 0.09 17.27 -24.64
N TYR A 10 1.32 16.80 -24.38
CA TYR A 10 1.84 16.78 -23.02
C TYR A 10 1.95 18.19 -22.41
N ARG A 11 2.36 19.19 -23.19
CA ARG A 11 2.39 20.58 -22.74
C ARG A 11 0.99 21.09 -22.36
N ASP A 12 -0.02 20.76 -23.16
CA ASP A 12 -1.40 21.16 -22.89
C ASP A 12 -1.93 20.51 -21.60
N LEU A 13 -1.57 19.25 -21.36
CA LEU A 13 -1.83 18.57 -20.08
C LEU A 13 -1.17 19.31 -18.91
N LEU A 14 0.11 19.67 -19.03
CA LEU A 14 0.82 20.41 -17.98
C LEU A 14 0.23 21.81 -17.73
N ILE A 15 -0.26 22.49 -18.76
CA ILE A 15 -0.93 23.79 -18.60
C ILE A 15 -2.30 23.61 -17.94
N LYS A 16 -3.03 22.53 -18.27
CA LYS A 16 -4.34 22.25 -17.68
C LYS A 16 -4.23 21.95 -16.19
N PHE A 17 -3.27 21.13 -15.79
CA PHE A 17 -3.15 20.63 -14.41
C PHE A 17 -2.14 21.39 -13.56
N THR A 18 -1.24 22.15 -14.19
CA THR A 18 -0.20 22.96 -13.53
C THR A 18 0.50 22.24 -12.36
N PRO A 19 1.07 21.04 -12.58
CA PRO A 19 1.64 20.25 -11.51
C PRO A 19 2.81 20.98 -10.84
N LYS A 20 2.80 21.00 -9.51
CA LYS A 20 3.85 21.53 -8.63
C LYS A 20 3.98 20.63 -7.40
N VAL A 21 5.00 20.88 -6.59
CA VAL A 21 5.10 20.25 -5.26
C VAL A 21 3.85 20.62 -4.46
N ILE A 22 3.23 19.61 -3.85
CA ILE A 22 2.04 19.74 -3.03
C ILE A 22 2.47 20.29 -1.67
N GLU A 23 1.92 21.42 -1.26
CA GLU A 23 2.25 22.08 0.01
C GLU A 23 1.05 22.19 0.96
N THR A 24 -0.15 21.91 0.46
CA THR A 24 -1.40 22.04 1.21
C THR A 24 -2.36 20.88 0.95
N GLU A 25 -3.26 20.61 1.90
CA GLU A 25 -4.28 19.57 1.78
C GLU A 25 -5.20 19.80 0.56
N LEU A 26 -5.55 21.06 0.27
CA LEU A 26 -6.41 21.38 -0.88
C LEU A 26 -5.74 21.04 -2.22
N GLU A 27 -4.42 21.19 -2.31
CA GLU A 27 -3.65 20.81 -3.50
C GLU A 27 -3.54 19.28 -3.61
N TYR A 28 -3.40 18.61 -2.47
CA TYR A 28 -3.40 17.16 -2.38
C TYR A 28 -4.72 16.55 -2.86
N GLU A 29 -5.85 17.02 -2.33
CA GLU A 29 -7.20 16.59 -2.75
C GLU A 29 -7.43 16.83 -4.24
N ALA A 30 -7.06 18.01 -4.75
CA ALA A 30 -7.19 18.32 -6.18
C ALA A 30 -6.36 17.37 -7.07
N TYR A 31 -5.18 16.95 -6.61
CA TYR A 31 -4.33 16.05 -7.38
C TYR A 31 -4.85 14.61 -7.31
N LEU A 32 -5.42 14.20 -6.18
CA LEU A 32 -6.11 12.92 -6.05
C LEU A 32 -7.30 12.81 -7.01
N GLU A 33 -8.16 13.84 -7.09
CA GLU A 33 -9.30 13.85 -8.02
C GLU A 33 -8.84 13.61 -9.47
N VAL A 34 -7.79 14.29 -9.90
CA VAL A 34 -7.22 14.12 -11.25
C VAL A 34 -6.61 12.73 -11.42
N LEU A 35 -5.90 12.22 -10.42
CA LEU A 35 -5.31 10.89 -10.45
C LEU A 35 -6.38 9.81 -10.57
N GLU A 36 -7.50 9.95 -9.84
CA GLU A 36 -8.64 9.04 -9.92
C GLU A 36 -9.26 9.05 -11.31
N GLU A 37 -9.50 10.22 -11.91
CA GLU A 37 -10.00 10.34 -13.28
C GLU A 37 -9.12 9.58 -14.28
N LEU A 38 -7.80 9.73 -14.17
CA LEU A 38 -6.83 9.02 -15.02
C LEU A 38 -6.78 7.52 -14.72
N THR A 39 -6.98 7.10 -13.47
CA THR A 39 -7.00 5.68 -13.05
C THR A 39 -8.17 4.93 -13.69
N PHE A 40 -9.35 5.55 -13.77
CA PHE A 40 -10.54 4.94 -14.37
C PHE A 40 -10.64 5.09 -15.89
N ALA A 41 -9.70 5.82 -16.51
CA ALA A 41 -9.65 5.96 -17.96
C ALA A 41 -9.25 4.63 -18.64
N LYS A 42 -10.09 4.14 -19.57
CA LYS A 42 -9.91 2.83 -20.20
C LYS A 42 -8.62 2.69 -21.02
N ASN A 43 -8.12 3.76 -21.62
CA ASN A 43 -6.96 3.76 -22.49
C ASN A 43 -6.20 5.08 -22.37
N LEU A 44 -5.25 5.16 -21.44
CA LEU A 44 -4.37 6.33 -21.32
C LEU A 44 -3.37 6.38 -22.49
N THR A 45 -3.20 7.57 -23.07
CA THR A 45 -2.10 7.84 -24.02
C THR A 45 -0.74 7.80 -23.32
N GLN A 46 0.36 7.91 -24.08
CA GLN A 46 1.70 7.92 -23.49
C GLN A 46 1.94 9.18 -22.63
N GLU A 47 1.35 10.31 -23.04
CA GLU A 47 1.44 11.62 -22.40
C GLU A 47 0.61 11.64 -21.11
N GLU A 48 -0.61 11.08 -21.15
CA GLU A 48 -1.45 10.94 -19.96
C GLU A 48 -0.82 9.99 -18.94
N LYS A 49 -0.17 8.91 -19.39
CA LYS A 49 0.64 8.04 -18.50
C LYS A 49 1.84 8.77 -17.89
N ALA A 50 2.46 9.69 -18.63
CA ALA A 50 3.56 10.49 -18.10
C ALA A 50 3.07 11.47 -17.03
N LEU A 51 1.93 12.14 -17.27
CA LEU A 51 1.28 12.98 -16.27
C LEU A 51 0.85 12.17 -15.04
N TYR A 52 0.20 11.02 -15.25
CA TYR A 52 -0.23 10.12 -14.18
C TYR A 52 0.94 9.80 -13.24
N LYS A 53 2.08 9.38 -13.80
CA LYS A 53 3.28 9.06 -13.02
C LYS A 53 3.83 10.26 -12.25
N LEU A 54 3.76 11.46 -12.85
CA LEU A 54 4.16 12.69 -12.16
C LEU A 54 3.24 12.98 -10.97
N LEU A 55 1.93 12.86 -11.14
CA LEU A 55 0.97 13.08 -10.06
C LEU A 55 1.14 12.08 -8.92
N VAL A 56 1.31 10.79 -9.23
CA VAL A 56 1.62 9.75 -8.22
C VAL A 56 2.84 10.14 -7.40
N LEU A 57 3.93 10.53 -8.05
CA LEU A 57 5.16 10.90 -7.34
C LEU A 57 4.97 12.09 -6.39
N LEU A 58 4.18 13.08 -6.81
CA LEU A 58 3.90 14.28 -6.01
C LEU A 58 3.00 13.96 -4.80
N ILE A 59 1.99 13.11 -5.01
CA ILE A 59 1.08 12.60 -3.97
C ILE A 59 1.85 11.75 -2.95
N GLU A 60 2.63 10.76 -3.39
CA GLU A 60 3.43 9.90 -2.50
C GLU A 60 4.43 10.72 -1.65
N ASN A 61 5.04 11.76 -2.25
CA ASN A 61 5.93 12.66 -1.52
C ASN A 61 5.19 13.42 -0.42
N TYR A 62 3.96 13.91 -0.70
CA TYR A 62 3.14 14.58 0.30
C TYR A 62 2.67 13.63 1.40
N GLU A 63 2.22 12.43 1.05
CA GLU A 63 1.78 11.40 1.99
C GLU A 63 2.90 10.96 2.92
N THR A 64 4.13 10.83 2.42
CA THR A 64 5.28 10.45 3.24
C THR A 64 5.51 11.40 4.42
N GLU A 65 5.27 12.70 4.23
CA GLU A 65 5.46 13.71 5.27
C GLU A 65 4.21 13.94 6.13
N ASN A 66 3.01 13.86 5.54
CA ASN A 66 1.75 14.26 6.19
C ASN A 66 0.90 13.08 6.66
N TYR A 67 1.05 11.92 6.03
CA TYR A 67 0.35 10.68 6.32
C TYR A 67 1.33 9.52 6.54
N PRO A 68 2.27 9.64 7.50
CA PRO A 68 3.20 8.55 7.78
C PRO A 68 2.40 7.29 8.13
N MET A 69 2.67 6.19 7.43
CA MET A 69 2.09 4.91 7.79
C MET A 69 2.48 4.61 9.24
N THR A 70 1.50 4.56 10.13
CA THR A 70 1.74 4.03 11.48
C THR A 70 2.21 2.59 11.32
N PRO A 71 3.38 2.23 11.88
CA PRO A 71 3.82 0.85 11.87
C PRO A 71 2.72 0.01 12.52
N VAL A 72 2.16 -0.91 11.73
CA VAL A 72 1.15 -1.85 12.19
C VAL A 72 1.89 -2.96 12.91
N GLU A 73 1.51 -3.23 14.14
CA GLU A 73 2.20 -4.26 14.91
C GLU A 73 1.95 -5.65 14.27
N PRO A 74 2.94 -6.56 14.26
CA PRO A 74 2.80 -7.86 13.59
C PRO A 74 1.59 -8.69 14.02
N TYR A 75 1.11 -8.48 15.26
CA TYR A 75 -0.09 -9.15 15.76
C TYR A 75 -1.39 -8.61 15.13
N GLU A 76 -1.47 -7.31 14.83
CA GLU A 76 -2.63 -6.71 14.17
C GLU A 76 -2.75 -7.24 12.74
N ILE A 77 -1.61 -7.35 12.03
CA ILE A 77 -1.54 -7.99 10.70
C ILE A 77 -2.06 -9.43 10.77
N LEU A 78 -1.63 -10.18 11.79
CA LEU A 78 -2.07 -11.56 11.98
C LEU A 78 -3.57 -11.65 12.29
N GLN A 79 -4.13 -10.75 13.13
CA GLN A 79 -5.57 -10.68 13.36
C GLN A 79 -6.35 -10.41 12.06
N HIS A 80 -5.88 -9.46 11.25
CA HIS A 80 -6.47 -9.18 9.94
C HIS A 80 -6.45 -10.41 9.01
N LEU A 81 -5.34 -11.16 8.98
CA LEU A 81 -5.22 -12.37 8.17
C LEU A 81 -6.16 -13.49 8.62
N ILE A 82 -6.34 -13.67 9.94
CA ILE A 82 -7.28 -14.64 10.50
C ILE A 82 -8.71 -14.32 10.02
N VAL A 83 -9.13 -13.06 10.17
CA VAL A 83 -10.46 -12.60 9.73
C VAL A 83 -10.63 -12.75 8.22
N ALA A 84 -9.65 -12.30 7.43
CA ALA A 84 -9.71 -12.35 5.97
C ALA A 84 -9.68 -13.79 5.41
N SER A 85 -9.00 -14.71 6.09
CA SER A 85 -8.90 -16.12 5.69
C SER A 85 -10.03 -16.98 6.24
N GLY A 86 -10.88 -16.44 7.12
CA GLY A 86 -12.00 -17.15 7.74
C GLY A 86 -11.57 -18.30 8.66
N ILE A 87 -10.34 -18.28 9.17
CA ILE A 87 -9.82 -19.27 10.11
C ILE A 87 -9.99 -18.78 11.55
N SER A 88 -9.78 -19.68 12.51
CA SER A 88 -9.77 -19.35 13.93
C SER A 88 -8.34 -19.27 14.46
N GLN A 89 -8.16 -18.62 15.62
CA GLN A 89 -6.86 -18.64 16.33
C GLN A 89 -6.43 -20.07 16.69
N GLN A 90 -7.38 -20.98 16.92
CA GLN A 90 -7.09 -22.37 17.24
C GLN A 90 -6.41 -23.10 16.09
N ASP A 91 -6.66 -22.69 14.84
CA ASP A 91 -6.03 -23.29 13.66
C ASP A 91 -4.53 -22.95 13.57
N LEU A 92 -4.08 -21.92 14.30
CA LEU A 92 -2.66 -21.56 14.42
C LEU A 92 -1.94 -22.34 15.52
N VAL A 93 -2.67 -23.03 16.39
CA VAL A 93 -2.08 -23.88 17.43
C VAL A 93 -1.41 -25.09 16.77
N GLY A 94 -0.18 -25.38 17.17
CA GLY A 94 0.67 -26.38 16.53
C GLY A 94 1.43 -25.88 15.30
N ILE A 95 1.03 -24.75 14.71
CA ILE A 95 1.79 -24.09 13.63
C ILE A 95 2.86 -23.18 14.22
N ILE A 96 2.46 -22.31 15.15
CA ILE A 96 3.35 -21.29 15.74
C ILE A 96 3.61 -21.47 17.24
N GLY A 97 2.98 -22.47 17.86
CA GLY A 97 3.19 -22.77 19.28
C GLY A 97 1.98 -23.43 19.94
N SER A 98 1.96 -23.38 21.26
CA SER A 98 0.81 -23.78 22.08
C SER A 98 -0.29 -22.72 22.06
N ASP A 99 -1.49 -23.10 22.50
CA ASP A 99 -2.64 -22.19 22.67
C ASP A 99 -2.29 -20.93 23.48
N GLU A 100 -1.53 -21.09 24.56
CA GLU A 100 -1.06 -19.97 25.38
C GLU A 100 -0.11 -19.03 24.62
N VAL A 101 0.76 -19.56 23.76
CA VAL A 101 1.65 -18.74 22.91
C VAL A 101 0.83 -17.99 21.87
N VAL A 102 -0.15 -18.64 21.22
CA VAL A 102 -1.02 -18.01 20.23
C VAL A 102 -1.81 -16.87 20.88
N SER A 103 -2.42 -17.10 22.04
CA SER A 103 -3.18 -16.06 22.76
C SER A 103 -2.30 -14.88 23.16
N GLN A 104 -1.08 -15.11 23.66
CA GLN A 104 -0.17 -14.02 24.01
C GLN A 104 0.33 -13.22 22.79
N LEU A 105 0.49 -13.87 21.64
CA LEU A 105 0.77 -13.19 20.37
C LEU A 105 -0.42 -12.34 19.92
N MET A 106 -1.65 -12.87 20.03
CA MET A 106 -2.88 -12.15 19.66
C MET A 106 -3.16 -10.93 20.54
N ASP A 107 -2.76 -11.00 21.81
CA ASP A 107 -2.85 -9.89 22.76
C ASP A 107 -1.70 -8.88 22.64
N GLY A 108 -0.73 -9.10 21.73
CA GLY A 108 0.46 -8.25 21.59
C GLY A 108 1.43 -8.31 22.78
N LYS A 109 1.26 -9.28 23.69
CA LYS A 109 2.15 -9.48 24.86
C LYS A 109 3.46 -10.15 24.49
N LEU A 110 3.47 -10.91 23.40
CA LEU A 110 4.66 -11.50 22.80
C LEU A 110 4.81 -11.01 21.36
N SER A 111 6.04 -10.82 20.93
CA SER A 111 6.38 -10.55 19.54
C SER A 111 6.64 -11.86 18.79
N LEU A 112 6.32 -11.89 17.49
CA LEU A 112 6.65 -13.01 16.62
C LEU A 112 8.16 -13.18 16.48
N ASN A 113 8.66 -14.40 16.64
CA ASN A 113 10.04 -14.72 16.31
C ASN A 113 10.17 -15.09 14.82
N ASN A 114 11.41 -15.11 14.31
CA ASN A 114 11.69 -15.40 12.90
C ASN A 114 11.12 -16.75 12.41
N TRP A 115 11.08 -17.76 13.26
CA TRP A 115 10.51 -19.06 12.90
C TRP A 115 8.99 -18.99 12.79
N GLN A 116 8.32 -18.34 13.74
CA GLN A 116 6.87 -18.12 13.72
C GLN A 116 6.44 -17.27 12.53
N SER A 117 7.14 -16.15 12.26
CA SER A 117 6.86 -15.30 11.09
C SER A 117 6.98 -16.09 9.78
N LYS A 118 7.97 -17.00 9.68
CA LYS A 118 8.12 -17.86 8.51
C LYS A 118 7.02 -18.93 8.41
N ALA A 119 6.67 -19.57 9.52
CA ALA A 119 5.61 -20.57 9.55
C ALA A 119 4.25 -19.96 9.16
N LEU A 120 3.94 -18.74 9.62
CA LEU A 120 2.73 -18.01 9.23
C LEU A 120 2.78 -17.59 7.76
N ALA A 121 3.92 -17.09 7.29
CA ALA A 121 4.12 -16.74 5.89
C ALA A 121 3.88 -17.94 4.96
N ASP A 122 4.41 -19.10 5.31
CA ASP A 122 4.21 -20.35 4.56
C ASP A 122 2.74 -20.81 4.61
N TYR A 123 2.08 -20.66 5.77
CA TYR A 123 0.66 -21.03 5.93
C TYR A 123 -0.28 -20.14 5.11
N PHE A 124 -0.11 -18.82 5.20
CA PHE A 124 -0.93 -17.86 4.47
C PHE A 124 -0.48 -17.61 3.03
N GLN A 125 0.64 -18.20 2.59
CA GLN A 125 1.24 -18.01 1.26
C GLN A 125 1.60 -16.55 0.96
N ILE A 126 2.17 -15.86 1.94
CA ILE A 126 2.56 -14.45 1.87
C ILE A 126 4.04 -14.27 2.22
N SER A 127 4.61 -13.08 1.96
CA SER A 127 6.00 -12.79 2.31
C SER A 127 6.16 -12.67 3.84
N PRO A 128 7.19 -13.27 4.45
CA PRO A 128 7.45 -13.13 5.89
C PRO A 128 7.82 -11.71 6.31
N THR A 129 8.22 -10.85 5.37
CA THR A 129 8.58 -9.45 5.63
C THR A 129 7.44 -8.62 6.21
N ILE A 130 6.18 -9.03 5.99
CA ILE A 130 5.03 -8.30 6.54
C ILE A 130 4.97 -8.38 8.08
N PHE A 131 5.56 -9.42 8.69
CA PHE A 131 5.61 -9.59 10.14
C PHE A 131 6.92 -9.05 10.75
N GLN A 132 7.75 -8.38 9.95
CA GLN A 132 9.08 -7.88 10.32
C GLN A 132 9.18 -6.34 10.21
N LEU A 133 8.02 -5.66 10.16
CA LEU A 133 7.91 -4.20 10.11
C LEU A 133 8.36 -3.55 11.42
#